data_AF-A0A239LN50-F1
#
_entry.id   AF-A0A239LN50-F1
#
_cell.length_a   1.000
_cell.length_b   1.000
_cell.length_c   1.000
_cell.angle_alpha   90.00
_cell.angle_beta   90.00
_cell.angle_gamma   90.00
#
_symmetry.space_group_name_H-M   'P 1'
#
loop_
_entity.id
_entity.type
_entity.pdbx_description
1 polymer ?
#
loop_
_entity_poly.entity_id
_entity_poly.type
_entity_poly.pdbx_seq_one_letter_code
_entity_poly.pdbx_strand_id
1 'polypeptide(L)'
;IGISGNIASDAAAVIVPSIAGAIFYATKRNPLVGIAAGYAAACAGFSANLLIAGTDALLAGITEEAAKTIDPSMVINPTVNYYFMVASTFILTIAGVWVTKKYVTPLAGPYTPIGEIKEDQNLEVTKAEKTGLSKAGIATLIYWGLIIASLLPKNSPLRSDAGTIIPSPFINGIVPFIFLWFVMIGIVYGRAVGTIKSEADVPRLMGTAMKGMSGYIVLVFVIAQFVNYFNWTNLGMVISVKLTDTLTALNFTGLPMIIGVLLISTIINIFIGSGSAKWALLAPVFVPMFMMLDYSPAFAQLAYRIGDSTTNAVTPLFPYFPILLGFMKKYDDRAGVGTAMSYILPYTLVFGVVWIAQLTIWFLLDLPLGPGSNIFM
;
A
#
# COMPACT_ATOMS: atom_id res chain seq x y z
N ILE A 1 2.75 11.27 2.61
CA ILE A 1 3.87 10.32 2.38
C ILE A 1 3.36 8.89 2.42
N GLY A 2 2.86 8.38 3.56
CA GLY A 2 2.37 7.00 3.64
C GLY A 2 1.28 6.65 2.64
N ILE A 3 0.24 7.49 2.52
CA ILE A 3 -0.86 7.30 1.54
C ILE A 3 -0.34 7.24 0.11
N SER A 4 0.48 8.22 -0.30
CA SER A 4 1.14 8.24 -1.63
C SER A 4 2.26 7.20 -1.79
N GLY A 5 2.41 6.27 -0.85
CA GLY A 5 3.49 5.29 -0.83
C GLY A 5 3.38 4.25 -1.95
N ASN A 6 2.17 4.00 -2.47
CA ASN A 6 1.92 3.03 -3.53
C ASN A 6 2.66 3.35 -4.86
N ILE A 7 3.22 4.55 -5.02
CA ILE A 7 4.15 4.84 -6.13
C ILE A 7 5.39 3.94 -6.09
N ALA A 8 5.79 3.52 -4.89
CA ALA A 8 6.83 2.53 -4.63
C ALA A 8 6.26 1.10 -4.55
N SER A 9 5.01 0.90 -5.00
CA SER A 9 4.26 -0.34 -4.85
C SER A 9 4.23 -0.77 -3.38
N ASP A 10 4.35 -2.07 -3.12
CA ASP A 10 4.30 -2.64 -1.78
C ASP A 10 5.51 -2.31 -0.91
N ALA A 11 6.60 -1.74 -1.46
CA ALA A 11 7.77 -1.37 -0.67
C ALA A 11 7.43 -0.33 0.41
N ALA A 12 6.41 0.51 0.18
CA ALA A 12 5.94 1.48 1.16
C ALA A 12 5.44 0.83 2.46
N ALA A 13 4.84 -0.36 2.39
CA ALA A 13 4.38 -1.11 3.55
C ALA A 13 5.53 -1.56 4.47
N VAL A 14 6.76 -1.55 3.98
CA VAL A 14 7.98 -1.87 4.75
C VAL A 14 8.70 -0.61 5.22
N ILE A 15 8.82 0.38 4.34
CA ILE A 15 9.65 1.56 4.58
C ILE A 15 8.94 2.55 5.50
N VAL A 16 7.68 2.88 5.20
CA VAL A 16 6.96 3.95 5.90
C VAL A 16 6.77 3.66 7.40
N PRO A 17 6.38 2.44 7.84
CA PRO A 17 6.19 2.16 9.27
C PRO A 17 7.49 2.28 10.06
N SER A 18 8.61 1.81 9.50
CA SER A 18 9.90 1.82 10.19
C SER A 18 10.41 3.25 10.43
N ILE A 19 10.30 4.12 9.42
CA ILE A 19 10.67 5.54 9.52
C ILE A 19 9.73 6.25 10.50
N ALA A 20 8.43 6.03 10.39
CA ALA A 20 7.44 6.67 11.27
C ALA A 20 7.67 6.28 12.75
N GLY A 21 7.96 5.00 13.02
CA GLY A 21 8.34 4.53 14.35
C GLY A 21 9.58 5.22 14.90
N ALA A 22 10.63 5.32 14.09
CA ALA A 22 11.87 5.98 14.48
C ALA A 22 11.67 7.48 14.79
N ILE A 23 10.84 8.18 14.00
CA ILE A 23 10.51 9.60 14.24
C ILE A 23 9.72 9.76 15.55
N PHE A 24 8.74 8.89 15.81
CA PHE A 24 8.00 8.92 17.07
C PHE A 24 8.92 8.66 18.26
N TYR A 25 9.80 7.67 18.14
CA TYR A 25 10.82 7.39 19.15
C TYR A 25 11.73 8.60 19.42
N ALA A 26 12.31 9.18 18.37
CA ALA A 26 13.19 10.35 18.48
C ALA A 26 12.50 11.58 19.08
N THR A 27 11.19 11.71 18.91
CA THR A 27 10.39 12.81 19.49
C THR A 27 9.79 12.47 20.86
N LYS A 28 10.26 11.41 21.53
CA LYS A 28 9.78 10.94 22.84
C LYS A 28 8.29 10.57 22.85
N ARG A 29 7.77 10.09 21.73
CA ARG A 29 6.39 9.59 21.57
C ARG A 29 6.42 8.08 21.40
N ASN A 30 5.29 7.42 21.65
CA ASN A 30 5.19 5.98 21.54
C ASN A 30 5.49 5.50 20.10
N PRO A 31 6.59 4.76 19.85
CA PRO A 31 7.00 4.35 18.51
C PRO A 31 5.99 3.44 17.82
N LEU A 32 5.24 2.64 18.61
CA LEU A 32 4.23 1.73 18.09
C LEU A 32 3.08 2.49 17.42
N VAL A 33 2.77 3.70 17.91
CA VAL A 33 1.79 4.60 17.28
C VAL A 33 2.29 5.05 15.92
N GLY A 34 3.57 5.45 15.82
CA GLY A 34 4.19 5.85 14.55
C GLY A 34 4.20 4.70 13.55
N ILE A 35 4.60 3.50 13.98
CA ILE A 35 4.58 2.28 13.17
C ILE A 35 3.17 2.00 12.66
N ALA A 36 2.17 1.99 13.55
CA ALA A 36 0.78 1.72 13.19
C ALA A 36 0.23 2.75 12.19
N ALA A 37 0.49 4.04 12.43
CA ALA A 37 0.06 5.11 11.52
C ALA A 37 0.72 5.00 10.14
N GLY A 38 2.03 4.72 10.10
CA GLY A 38 2.77 4.54 8.86
C GLY A 38 2.29 3.33 8.06
N TYR A 39 2.04 2.21 8.74
CA TYR A 39 1.54 0.98 8.13
C TYR A 39 0.11 1.12 7.62
N ALA A 40 -0.79 1.67 8.44
CA ALA A 40 -2.15 1.92 8.02
C ALA A 40 -2.21 2.88 6.82
N ALA A 41 -1.39 3.93 6.80
CA ALA A 41 -1.33 4.84 5.66
C ALA A 41 -0.85 4.14 4.38
N ALA A 42 0.18 3.28 4.46
CA ALA A 42 0.70 2.58 3.30
C ALA A 42 -0.21 1.44 2.80
N CYS A 43 -0.91 0.75 3.70
CA CYS A 43 -1.72 -0.43 3.38
C CYS A 43 -3.21 -0.10 3.23
N ALA A 44 -3.84 0.53 4.23
CA ALA A 44 -5.27 0.85 4.18
C ALA A 44 -5.57 2.01 3.21
N GLY A 45 -4.60 2.91 3.00
CA GLY A 45 -4.69 4.01 2.03
C GLY A 45 -4.15 3.67 0.64
N PHE A 46 -3.84 2.39 0.35
CA PHE A 46 -3.01 1.98 -0.77
C PHE A 46 -3.45 2.50 -2.15
N SER A 47 -4.74 2.56 -2.47
CA SER A 47 -5.17 3.04 -3.79
C SER A 47 -5.07 4.55 -3.99
N ALA A 48 -5.03 5.35 -2.92
CA ALA A 48 -5.03 6.81 -3.01
C ALA A 48 -3.61 7.34 -3.27
N ASN A 49 -3.46 8.19 -4.27
CA ASN A 49 -2.18 8.82 -4.58
C ASN A 49 -2.36 10.17 -5.26
N LEU A 50 -1.34 11.03 -5.15
CA LEU A 50 -1.23 12.30 -5.87
C LEU A 50 -0.73 12.09 -7.31
N LEU A 51 -0.07 10.97 -7.56
CA LEU A 51 0.53 10.60 -8.84
C LEU A 51 -0.05 9.28 -9.33
N ILE A 52 -0.02 9.09 -10.65
CA ILE A 52 -0.37 7.80 -11.26
C ILE A 52 0.73 6.78 -10.91
N ALA A 53 0.30 5.64 -10.39
CA ALA A 53 1.14 4.51 -10.01
C ALA A 53 0.93 3.32 -10.96
N GLY A 54 1.78 2.29 -10.83
CA GLY A 54 1.63 1.04 -11.59
C GLY A 54 0.28 0.37 -11.36
N THR A 55 -0.28 0.47 -10.16
CA THR A 55 -1.61 -0.05 -9.81
C THR A 55 -2.71 0.57 -10.66
N ASP A 56 -2.65 1.87 -10.97
CA ASP A 56 -3.65 2.55 -11.80
C ASP A 56 -3.72 1.95 -13.20
N ALA A 57 -2.56 1.74 -13.83
CA ALA A 57 -2.49 1.16 -15.17
C ALA A 57 -2.85 -0.32 -15.19
N LEU A 58 -2.44 -1.07 -14.16
CA LEU A 58 -2.76 -2.48 -14.02
C LEU A 58 -4.27 -2.70 -13.90
N LEU A 59 -4.94 -1.94 -13.03
CA LEU A 59 -6.38 -2.05 -12.85
C LEU A 59 -7.14 -1.55 -14.08
N ALA A 60 -6.70 -0.46 -14.70
CA ALA A 60 -7.30 0.06 -15.93
C ALA A 60 -7.26 -0.97 -17.07
N GLY A 61 -6.14 -1.67 -17.25
CA GLY A 61 -6.02 -2.72 -18.26
C GLY A 61 -6.98 -3.89 -18.02
N ILE A 62 -7.13 -4.34 -16.76
CA ILE A 62 -8.09 -5.40 -16.41
C ILE A 62 -9.54 -4.93 -16.66
N THR A 63 -9.85 -3.69 -16.27
CA THR A 63 -11.16 -3.08 -16.48
C THR A 63 -11.48 -2.94 -17.98
N GLU A 64 -10.51 -2.57 -18.80
CA GLU A 64 -10.66 -2.48 -20.26
C GLU A 64 -11.03 -3.83 -20.87
N GLU A 65 -10.29 -4.89 -20.53
CA GLU A 65 -10.57 -6.23 -21.05
C GLU A 65 -11.95 -6.73 -20.63
N ALA A 66 -12.39 -6.41 -19.41
CA ALA A 66 -13.75 -6.72 -18.96
C ALA A 66 -14.81 -5.87 -19.70
N ALA A 67 -14.55 -4.59 -19.95
CA ALA A 67 -15.49 -3.70 -20.64
C ALA A 67 -15.67 -4.06 -22.12
N LYS A 68 -14.62 -4.59 -22.77
CA LYS A 68 -14.66 -5.06 -24.17
C LYS A 68 -15.64 -6.21 -24.42
N THR A 69 -16.12 -6.86 -23.37
CA THR A 69 -17.20 -7.86 -23.47
C THR A 69 -18.56 -7.23 -23.81
N ILE A 70 -18.76 -5.95 -23.49
CA ILE A 70 -19.97 -5.18 -23.81
C ILE A 70 -19.73 -4.24 -24.99
N ASP A 71 -18.63 -3.48 -24.98
CA ASP A 71 -18.23 -2.58 -26.06
C ASP A 71 -16.78 -2.88 -26.50
N PRO A 72 -16.59 -3.58 -27.64
CA PRO A 72 -15.27 -3.94 -28.15
C PRO A 72 -14.36 -2.74 -28.45
N SER A 73 -14.91 -1.53 -28.59
CA SER A 73 -14.16 -0.30 -28.88
C SER A 73 -13.75 0.47 -27.62
N MET A 74 -14.17 0.02 -26.44
CA MET A 74 -13.90 0.70 -25.18
C MET A 74 -12.39 0.75 -24.86
N VAL A 75 -11.93 1.94 -24.45
CA VAL A 75 -10.54 2.19 -24.02
C VAL A 75 -10.55 2.80 -22.64
N ILE A 76 -9.83 2.21 -21.69
CA ILE A 76 -9.77 2.67 -20.29
C ILE A 76 -8.38 3.18 -19.98
N ASN A 77 -8.27 4.49 -19.75
CA ASN A 77 -7.00 5.11 -19.43
C ASN A 77 -6.60 4.86 -17.96
N PRO A 78 -5.29 4.74 -17.63
CA PRO A 78 -4.84 4.70 -16.23
C PRO A 78 -5.33 5.87 -15.34
N THR A 79 -5.65 7.02 -15.93
CA THR A 79 -6.09 8.22 -15.21
C THR A 79 -7.57 8.26 -14.85
N VAL A 80 -8.36 7.23 -15.17
CA VAL A 80 -9.83 7.22 -15.02
C VAL A 80 -10.34 7.44 -13.59
N ASN A 81 -9.53 7.20 -12.56
CA ASN A 81 -9.91 7.48 -11.16
C ASN A 81 -9.05 8.59 -10.52
N TYR A 82 -8.28 9.33 -11.31
CA TYR A 82 -7.23 10.21 -10.79
C TYR A 82 -7.77 11.32 -9.87
N TYR A 83 -8.84 12.01 -10.24
CA TYR A 83 -9.40 13.10 -9.42
C TYR A 83 -9.89 12.59 -8.07
N PHE A 84 -10.57 11.42 -8.07
CA PHE A 84 -11.01 10.79 -6.83
C PHE A 84 -9.82 10.39 -5.94
N MET A 85 -8.76 9.82 -6.52
CA MET A 85 -7.58 9.35 -5.76
C MET A 85 -6.74 10.50 -5.18
N VAL A 86 -6.65 11.62 -5.90
CA VAL A 86 -6.00 12.84 -5.42
C VAL A 86 -6.78 13.40 -4.21
N ALA A 87 -8.10 13.54 -4.33
CA ALA A 87 -8.94 14.00 -3.21
C ALA A 87 -8.86 13.06 -2.01
N SER A 88 -8.92 11.74 -2.26
CA SER A 88 -8.77 10.70 -1.24
C SER A 88 -7.47 10.84 -0.46
N THR A 89 -6.38 11.25 -1.13
CA THR A 89 -5.08 11.38 -0.46
C THR A 89 -5.13 12.38 0.69
N PHE A 90 -5.76 13.54 0.49
CA PHE A 90 -5.90 14.55 1.53
C PHE A 90 -6.90 14.13 2.60
N ILE A 91 -8.06 13.62 2.19
CA ILE A 91 -9.14 13.21 3.07
C ILE A 91 -8.67 12.10 4.04
N LEU A 92 -8.04 11.05 3.51
CA LEU A 92 -7.50 9.96 4.33
C LEU A 92 -6.32 10.38 5.19
N THR A 93 -5.52 11.36 4.75
CA THR A 93 -4.46 11.91 5.59
C THR A 93 -5.06 12.58 6.83
N ILE A 94 -6.11 13.40 6.67
CA ILE A 94 -6.82 14.04 7.79
C ILE A 94 -7.45 12.99 8.69
N ALA A 95 -8.17 12.02 8.11
CA ALA A 95 -8.79 10.93 8.85
C ALA A 95 -7.74 10.11 9.63
N GLY A 96 -6.59 9.81 9.03
CA GLY A 96 -5.51 9.04 9.65
C GLY A 96 -4.89 9.78 10.82
N VAL A 97 -4.66 11.09 10.71
CA VAL A 97 -4.21 11.92 11.83
C VAL A 97 -5.24 11.91 12.96
N TRP A 98 -6.52 12.01 12.64
CA TRP A 98 -7.59 11.95 13.62
C TRP A 98 -7.64 10.60 14.34
N VAL A 99 -7.58 9.48 13.61
CA VAL A 99 -7.54 8.13 14.19
C VAL A 99 -6.33 7.94 15.09
N THR A 100 -5.16 8.39 14.63
CA THR A 100 -3.91 8.32 15.39
C THR A 100 -4.07 9.01 16.74
N LYS A 101 -4.60 10.24 16.75
CA LYS A 101 -4.76 11.05 17.97
C LYS A 101 -5.88 10.54 18.87
N LYS A 102 -7.03 10.15 18.31
CA LYS A 102 -8.25 9.87 19.06
C LYS A 102 -8.31 8.44 19.59
N TYR A 103 -7.79 7.46 18.86
CA TYR A 103 -7.89 6.04 19.21
C TYR A 103 -6.54 5.41 19.52
N VAL A 104 -5.59 5.50 18.59
CA VAL A 104 -4.36 4.70 18.67
C VAL A 104 -3.40 5.24 19.73
N THR A 105 -3.24 6.56 19.85
CA THR A 105 -2.38 7.16 20.88
C THR A 105 -2.88 6.85 22.30
N PRO A 106 -4.18 7.00 22.62
CA PRO A 106 -4.71 6.59 23.92
C PRO A 106 -4.57 5.09 24.19
N LEU A 107 -4.82 4.23 23.20
CA LEU A 107 -4.68 2.77 23.33
C LEU A 107 -3.24 2.33 23.58
N ALA A 108 -2.27 2.99 22.93
CA ALA A 108 -0.86 2.68 23.09
C ALA A 108 -0.28 3.21 24.41
N GLY A 109 -0.91 4.23 25.00
CA GLY A 109 -0.45 4.84 26.23
C GLY A 109 0.87 5.60 26.09
N PRO A 110 1.37 6.19 27.19
CA PRO A 110 2.65 6.87 27.21
C PRO A 110 3.78 5.89 26.87
N TYR A 111 4.80 6.40 26.17
CA TYR A 111 5.97 5.58 25.87
C TYR A 111 6.73 5.31 27.16
N THR A 112 6.90 4.03 27.49
CA THR A 112 7.81 3.59 28.54
C THR A 112 8.97 2.88 27.83
N PRO A 113 10.22 3.37 27.90
CA PRO A 113 11.35 2.69 27.29
C PRO A 113 11.50 1.29 27.89
N ILE A 114 11.40 0.25 27.05
CA ILE A 114 11.65 -1.14 27.45
C ILE A 114 12.98 -1.57 26.83
N GLY A 115 13.98 -1.80 27.67
CA GLY A 115 15.33 -2.24 27.27
C GLY A 115 16.32 -1.11 26.94
N GLU A 116 17.58 -1.49 26.67
CA GLU A 116 18.63 -0.60 26.17
C GLU A 116 18.46 -0.34 24.66
N ILE A 117 17.33 0.23 24.23
CA ILE A 117 17.38 0.97 22.96
C ILE A 117 18.17 2.22 23.31
N LYS A 118 19.48 2.20 23.06
CA LYS A 118 20.37 3.34 23.35
C LYS A 118 19.66 4.62 22.91
N GLU A 119 19.22 5.41 23.88
CA GLU A 119 18.84 6.79 23.62
C GLU A 119 20.10 7.42 23.05
N ASP A 120 20.06 7.82 21.78
CA ASP A 120 20.94 8.90 21.39
C ASP A 120 20.36 10.14 22.06
N GLN A 121 20.81 10.39 23.29
CA GLN A 121 20.32 11.49 24.13
C GLN A 121 20.63 12.86 23.51
N ASN A 122 21.46 12.89 22.46
CA ASN A 122 21.66 14.03 21.59
C ASN A 122 20.97 13.83 20.24
N LEU A 123 19.81 14.46 20.07
CA LEU A 123 19.20 14.68 18.74
C LEU A 123 19.98 15.72 17.90
N GLU A 124 21.06 16.29 18.46
CA GLU A 124 21.95 17.18 17.74
C GLU A 124 22.76 16.40 16.70
N VAL A 125 22.46 16.68 15.43
CA VAL A 125 23.16 16.10 14.28
C VAL A 125 24.65 16.47 14.36
N THR A 126 25.49 15.47 14.56
CA THR A 126 26.93 15.63 14.59
C THR A 126 27.46 16.05 13.21
N LYS A 127 28.67 16.64 13.17
CA LYS A 127 29.32 16.98 11.89
C LYS A 127 29.50 15.76 10.97
N ALA A 128 29.75 14.59 11.57
CA ALA A 128 29.87 13.34 10.84
C ALA A 128 28.54 12.94 10.21
N GLU A 129 27.44 13.00 10.95
CA GLU A 129 26.10 12.69 10.44
C GLU A 129 25.62 13.69 9.38
N LYS A 130 25.91 14.99 9.56
CA LYS A 130 25.62 16.01 8.54
C LYS A 130 26.38 15.75 7.25
N THR A 131 27.66 15.37 7.36
CA THR A 131 28.49 15.01 6.20
C THR A 131 28.01 13.72 5.56
N GLY A 132 27.67 12.71 6.37
CA GLY A 132 27.12 11.43 5.90
C GLY A 132 25.78 11.61 5.19
N LEU A 133 24.90 12.44 5.72
CA LEU A 133 23.62 12.77 5.11
C LEU A 133 23.80 13.49 3.77
N SER A 134 24.71 14.47 3.70
CA SER A 134 25.04 15.15 2.44
C SER A 134 25.57 14.17 1.38
N LYS A 135 26.51 13.30 1.76
CA LYS A 135 27.04 12.25 0.87
C LYS A 135 25.97 11.27 0.43
N ALA A 136 25.08 10.84 1.32
CA ALA A 136 23.96 9.96 1.00
C ALA A 136 22.94 10.64 0.06
N GLY A 137 22.73 11.95 0.22
CA GLY A 137 21.93 12.78 -0.69
C GLY A 137 22.53 12.86 -2.09
N ILE A 138 23.83 13.13 -2.20
CA ILE A 138 24.55 13.13 -3.49
C ILE A 138 24.46 11.74 -4.13
N ALA A 139 24.68 10.67 -3.37
CA ALA A 139 24.61 9.31 -3.88
C ALA A 139 23.19 8.94 -4.35
N THR A 140 22.15 9.43 -3.66
CA THR A 140 20.75 9.33 -4.08
C THR A 140 20.50 10.02 -5.41
N LEU A 141 20.99 11.25 -5.58
CA LEU A 141 20.86 11.99 -6.83
C LEU A 141 21.58 11.31 -7.99
N ILE A 142 22.79 10.79 -7.76
CA ILE A 142 23.54 10.03 -8.77
C ILE A 142 22.76 8.76 -9.14
N TYR A 143 22.29 8.00 -8.15
CA TYR A 143 21.56 6.76 -8.38
C TYR A 143 20.29 6.97 -9.20
N TRP A 144 19.40 7.84 -8.75
CA TRP A 144 18.16 8.12 -9.48
C TRP A 144 18.43 8.84 -10.79
N GLY A 145 19.46 9.69 -10.86
CA GLY A 145 19.92 10.32 -12.11
C GLY A 145 20.33 9.29 -13.15
N LEU A 146 21.09 8.24 -12.77
CA LEU A 146 21.48 7.14 -13.65
C LEU A 146 20.28 6.29 -14.08
N ILE A 147 19.35 6.00 -13.17
CA ILE A 147 18.11 5.27 -13.49
C ILE A 147 17.22 6.09 -14.44
N ILE A 148 17.08 7.39 -14.22
CA ILE A 148 16.31 8.27 -15.11
C ILE A 148 17.00 8.36 -16.46
N ALA A 149 18.33 8.53 -16.50
CA ALA A 149 19.10 8.58 -17.74
C ALA A 149 18.97 7.28 -18.55
N SER A 150 19.00 6.11 -17.89
CA SER A 150 18.78 4.82 -18.55
C SER A 150 17.34 4.63 -19.02
N LEU A 151 16.38 5.34 -18.41
CA LEU A 151 15.00 5.43 -18.88
C LEU A 151 14.80 6.47 -19.98
N LEU A 152 15.73 7.35 -20.35
CA LEU A 152 15.49 8.34 -21.42
C LEU A 152 15.36 7.71 -22.83
N PRO A 153 16.22 6.75 -23.24
CA PRO A 153 16.10 6.10 -24.54
C PRO A 153 14.77 5.34 -24.68
N LYS A 154 14.07 5.53 -25.81
CA LYS A 154 12.80 4.84 -26.09
C LYS A 154 12.96 3.33 -26.17
N ASN A 155 14.14 2.85 -26.57
CA ASN A 155 14.52 1.44 -26.66
C ASN A 155 15.17 0.89 -25.38
N SER A 156 15.05 1.62 -24.26
CA SER A 156 15.56 1.13 -22.98
C SER A 156 14.87 -0.18 -22.58
N PRO A 157 15.61 -1.21 -22.13
CA PRO A 157 15.02 -2.45 -21.62
C PRO A 157 14.20 -2.25 -20.34
N LEU A 158 14.29 -1.06 -19.74
CA LEU A 158 13.53 -0.68 -18.56
C LEU A 158 12.16 -0.08 -18.91
N ARG A 159 11.91 0.25 -20.19
CA ARG A 159 10.61 0.70 -20.71
C ARG A 159 9.82 -0.46 -21.29
N SER A 160 8.53 -0.26 -21.55
CA SER A 160 7.73 -1.21 -22.35
C SER A 160 8.27 -1.32 -23.78
N ASP A 161 7.88 -2.37 -24.50
CA ASP A 161 8.15 -2.50 -25.95
C ASP A 161 7.64 -1.29 -26.76
N ALA A 162 6.55 -0.66 -26.32
CA ALA A 162 6.00 0.57 -26.90
C ALA A 162 6.76 1.86 -26.50
N GLY A 163 7.84 1.78 -25.72
CA GLY A 163 8.61 2.92 -25.22
C GLY A 163 7.91 3.76 -24.14
N THR A 164 6.83 3.28 -23.55
CA THR A 164 6.12 3.91 -22.42
C THR A 164 6.78 3.57 -21.07
N ILE A 165 6.58 4.45 -20.08
CA ILE A 165 7.08 4.27 -18.71
C ILE A 165 6.06 3.55 -17.83
N ILE A 166 4.77 3.74 -18.11
CA ILE A 166 3.68 3.09 -17.39
C ILE A 166 2.75 2.47 -18.44
N PRO A 167 2.58 1.14 -18.45
CA PRO A 167 3.33 0.12 -17.68
C PRO A 167 4.77 -0.08 -18.21
N SER A 168 5.72 -0.56 -17.39
CA SER A 168 7.08 -0.91 -17.84
C SER A 168 7.80 -1.90 -16.91
N PRO A 169 8.86 -2.61 -17.38
CA PRO A 169 9.70 -3.45 -16.52
C PRO A 169 10.26 -2.70 -15.31
N PHE A 170 10.58 -1.41 -15.43
CA PHE A 170 11.03 -0.59 -14.32
C PHE A 170 9.98 -0.44 -13.22
N ILE A 171 8.75 -0.08 -13.58
CA ILE A 171 7.67 0.12 -12.61
C ILE A 171 7.28 -1.21 -11.96
N ASN A 172 7.21 -2.29 -12.74
CA ASN A 172 6.89 -3.62 -12.23
C ASN A 172 8.01 -4.18 -11.33
N GLY A 173 9.27 -3.83 -11.62
CA GLY A 173 10.45 -4.27 -10.89
C GLY A 173 11.02 -3.25 -9.91
N ILE A 174 10.22 -2.29 -9.42
CA ILE A 174 10.73 -1.15 -8.64
C ILE A 174 11.39 -1.55 -7.31
N VAL A 175 10.99 -2.68 -6.72
CA VAL A 175 11.46 -3.17 -5.42
C VAL A 175 12.99 -3.41 -5.40
N PRO A 176 13.59 -4.17 -6.33
CA PRO A 176 15.04 -4.26 -6.46
C PRO A 176 15.77 -2.92 -6.56
N PHE A 177 15.24 -1.94 -7.31
CA PHE A 177 15.86 -0.61 -7.42
C PHE A 177 15.85 0.11 -6.08
N ILE A 178 14.71 0.10 -5.39
CA ILE A 178 14.59 0.67 -4.05
C ILE A 178 15.52 -0.03 -3.06
N PHE A 179 15.62 -1.35 -3.11
CA PHE A 179 16.55 -2.13 -2.27
C PHE A 179 18.01 -1.71 -2.51
N LEU A 180 18.45 -1.68 -3.77
CA LEU A 180 19.81 -1.27 -4.13
C LEU A 180 20.10 0.18 -3.73
N TRP A 181 19.11 1.06 -3.88
CA TRP A 181 19.20 2.43 -3.39
C TRP A 181 19.39 2.48 -1.87
N PHE A 182 18.58 1.74 -1.08
CA PHE A 182 18.73 1.68 0.38
C PHE A 182 20.07 1.10 0.83
N VAL A 183 20.54 0.03 0.19
CA VAL A 183 21.85 -0.55 0.48
C VAL A 183 22.95 0.47 0.19
N MET A 184 22.89 1.14 -0.96
CA MET A 184 23.88 2.13 -1.34
C MET A 184 23.89 3.33 -0.37
N ILE A 185 22.75 3.95 -0.07
CA ILE A 185 22.72 5.09 0.86
C ILE A 185 23.10 4.68 2.28
N GLY A 186 22.73 3.46 2.70
CA GLY A 186 23.11 2.88 3.99
C GLY A 186 24.62 2.69 4.10
N ILE A 187 25.27 2.21 3.03
CA ILE A 187 26.73 2.06 2.97
C ILE A 187 27.41 3.44 2.98
N VAL A 188 26.96 4.37 2.15
CA VAL A 188 27.54 5.72 2.03
C VAL A 188 27.45 6.46 3.36
N TYR A 189 26.26 6.46 3.98
CA TYR A 189 26.05 7.07 5.28
C TYR A 189 26.87 6.35 6.36
N GLY A 190 26.76 5.02 6.46
CA GLY A 190 27.44 4.24 7.50
C GLY A 190 28.96 4.33 7.45
N ARG A 191 29.55 4.44 6.25
CA ARG A 191 30.98 4.72 6.07
C ARG A 191 31.35 6.13 6.53
N ALA A 192 30.52 7.12 6.24
CA ALA A 192 30.79 8.51 6.62
C ALA A 192 30.69 8.76 8.13
N VAL A 193 29.79 8.07 8.83
CA VAL A 193 29.65 8.17 10.29
C VAL A 193 30.50 7.15 11.06
N GLY A 194 31.16 6.22 10.35
CA GLY A 194 32.07 5.23 10.94
C GLY A 194 31.39 4.01 11.56
N THR A 195 30.10 3.78 11.30
CA THR A 195 29.39 2.55 11.72
C THR A 195 29.77 1.35 10.85
N ILE A 196 30.07 1.59 9.57
CA ILE A 196 30.61 0.60 8.64
C ILE A 196 32.10 0.92 8.46
N LYS A 197 32.98 0.05 8.97
CA LYS A 197 34.44 0.24 8.90
C LYS A 197 35.08 -0.64 7.84
N SER A 198 34.49 -1.79 7.61
CA SER A 198 34.95 -2.81 6.66
C SER A 198 33.82 -3.27 5.74
N GLU A 199 34.17 -3.90 4.63
CA GLU A 199 33.18 -4.48 3.71
C GLU A 199 32.39 -5.63 4.38
N ALA A 200 33.03 -6.37 5.28
CA ALA A 200 32.42 -7.45 6.05
C ALA A 200 31.33 -6.97 7.02
N ASP A 201 31.29 -5.68 7.36
CA ASP A 201 30.25 -5.13 8.22
C ASP A 201 28.88 -5.12 7.53
N VAL A 202 28.83 -4.96 6.21
CA VAL A 202 27.57 -4.90 5.45
C VAL A 202 26.77 -6.21 5.58
N PRO A 203 27.29 -7.39 5.17
CA PRO A 203 26.55 -8.64 5.31
C PRO A 203 26.28 -9.00 6.78
N ARG A 204 27.16 -8.61 7.72
CA ARG A 204 26.95 -8.81 9.17
C ARG A 204 25.74 -8.02 9.70
N LEU A 205 25.61 -6.75 9.31
CA LEU A 205 24.48 -5.90 9.69
C LEU A 205 23.18 -6.41 9.04
N MET A 206 23.23 -6.84 7.77
CA MET A 206 22.09 -7.49 7.11
C MET A 206 21.67 -8.77 7.84
N GLY A 207 22.62 -9.62 8.22
CA GLY A 207 22.35 -10.84 9.01
C GLY A 207 21.73 -10.56 10.37
N THR A 208 22.16 -9.49 11.05
CA THR A 208 21.57 -9.05 12.32
C THR A 208 20.11 -8.64 12.14
N ALA A 209 19.79 -7.90 11.06
CA ALA A 209 18.42 -7.56 10.72
C ALA A 209 17.57 -8.81 10.44
N MET A 210 18.10 -9.81 9.72
CA MET A 210 17.41 -11.08 9.45
C MET A 210 17.16 -11.90 10.72
N LYS A 211 18.08 -11.90 11.69
CA LYS A 211 17.88 -12.59 12.97
C LYS A 211 16.65 -12.05 13.72
N GLY A 212 16.47 -10.72 13.73
CA GLY A 212 15.28 -10.08 14.30
C GLY A 212 13.96 -10.46 13.61
N MET A 213 14.03 -10.96 12.37
CA MET A 213 12.88 -11.44 11.59
C MET A 213 12.67 -12.96 11.67
N SER A 214 13.41 -13.70 12.49
CA SER A 214 13.28 -15.16 12.60
C SER A 214 11.85 -15.63 12.94
N GLY A 215 11.23 -15.06 13.97
CA GLY A 215 9.83 -15.36 14.32
C GLY A 215 8.83 -14.96 13.21
N TYR A 216 9.16 -13.92 12.44
CA TYR A 216 8.41 -13.51 11.25
C TYR A 216 8.46 -14.58 10.16
N ILE A 217 9.65 -15.11 9.86
CA ILE A 217 9.85 -16.12 8.81
C ILE A 217 9.00 -17.37 9.11
N VAL A 218 8.96 -17.81 10.37
CA VAL A 218 8.13 -18.95 10.79
C VAL A 218 6.64 -18.67 10.60
N LEU A 219 6.16 -17.48 10.98
CA LEU A 219 4.76 -17.09 10.81
C LEU A 219 4.37 -17.01 9.33
N VAL A 220 5.20 -16.37 8.50
CA VAL A 220 4.97 -16.27 7.05
C VAL A 220 4.96 -17.64 6.39
N PHE A 221 5.81 -18.58 6.82
CA PHE A 221 5.79 -19.94 6.30
C PHE A 221 4.41 -20.58 6.46
N VAL A 222 3.83 -20.53 7.67
CA VAL A 222 2.50 -21.10 7.96
C VAL A 222 1.40 -20.39 7.16
N ILE A 223 1.43 -19.05 7.12
CA ILE A 223 0.47 -18.24 6.35
C ILE A 223 0.56 -18.58 4.86
N ALA A 224 1.76 -18.69 4.31
CA ALA A 224 1.96 -19.02 2.90
C ALA A 224 1.40 -20.40 2.55
N GLN A 225 1.54 -21.40 3.42
CA GLN A 225 0.92 -22.72 3.20
C GLN A 225 -0.62 -22.63 3.23
N PHE A 226 -1.18 -21.89 4.20
CA PHE A 226 -2.62 -21.67 4.26
C PHE A 226 -3.15 -20.99 2.98
N VAL A 227 -2.52 -19.88 2.56
CA VAL A 227 -2.89 -19.16 1.34
C VAL A 227 -2.79 -20.07 0.11
N ASN A 228 -1.71 -20.87 0.03
CA ASN A 228 -1.54 -21.81 -1.08
C ASN A 228 -2.64 -22.88 -1.12
N TYR A 229 -2.96 -23.53 0.00
CA TYR A 229 -4.05 -24.52 0.05
C TYR A 229 -5.43 -23.89 -0.18
N PHE A 230 -5.66 -22.68 0.34
CA PHE A 230 -6.89 -21.93 0.12
C PHE A 230 -7.10 -21.58 -1.36
N ASN A 231 -6.02 -21.19 -2.05
CA ASN A 231 -6.04 -20.93 -3.48
C ASN A 231 -6.20 -22.22 -4.29
N TRP A 232 -5.45 -23.29 -3.96
CA TRP A 232 -5.51 -24.59 -4.64
C TRP A 232 -6.90 -25.23 -4.58
N THR A 233 -7.59 -25.08 -3.44
CA THR A 233 -8.96 -25.57 -3.26
C THR A 233 -10.01 -24.70 -3.95
N ASN A 234 -9.63 -23.57 -4.55
CA ASN A 234 -10.53 -22.59 -5.15
C ASN A 234 -11.58 -22.02 -4.18
N LEU A 235 -11.36 -22.12 -2.86
CA LEU A 235 -12.31 -21.64 -1.86
C LEU A 235 -12.55 -20.13 -1.99
N GLY A 236 -11.49 -19.35 -2.26
CA GLY A 236 -11.60 -17.92 -2.53
C GLY A 236 -12.50 -17.61 -3.73
N MET A 237 -12.39 -18.40 -4.80
CA MET A 237 -13.22 -18.26 -6.00
C MET A 237 -14.68 -18.62 -5.70
N VAL A 238 -14.93 -19.76 -5.03
CA VAL A 238 -16.29 -20.19 -4.67
C VAL A 238 -16.99 -19.14 -3.78
N ILE A 239 -16.28 -18.57 -2.80
CA ILE A 239 -16.81 -17.49 -1.95
C ILE A 239 -17.13 -16.26 -2.78
N SER A 240 -16.20 -15.86 -3.67
CA SER A 240 -16.38 -14.68 -4.54
C SER A 240 -17.58 -14.83 -5.47
N VAL A 241 -17.76 -16.00 -6.09
CA VAL A 241 -18.93 -16.30 -6.96
C VAL A 241 -20.22 -16.23 -6.15
N LYS A 242 -20.30 -16.91 -5.00
CA LYS A 242 -21.50 -16.89 -4.16
C LYS A 242 -21.88 -15.48 -3.66
N LEU A 243 -20.90 -14.69 -3.26
CA LEU A 243 -21.13 -13.30 -2.84
C LEU A 243 -21.64 -12.45 -4.00
N THR A 244 -21.07 -12.65 -5.19
CA THR A 244 -21.48 -11.95 -6.41
C THR A 244 -22.90 -12.34 -6.83
N ASP A 245 -23.23 -13.64 -6.85
CA ASP A 245 -24.58 -14.15 -7.13
C ASP A 245 -25.62 -13.62 -6.16
N THR A 246 -25.24 -13.49 -4.88
CA THR A 246 -26.14 -12.93 -3.86
C THR A 246 -26.43 -11.46 -4.16
N LEU A 247 -25.43 -10.68 -4.54
CA LEU A 247 -25.62 -9.26 -4.85
C LEU A 247 -26.44 -9.05 -6.12
N THR A 248 -26.18 -9.83 -7.16
CA THR A 248 -26.95 -9.76 -8.42
C THR A 248 -28.40 -10.18 -8.19
N ALA A 249 -28.66 -11.21 -7.37
CA ALA A 249 -30.01 -11.65 -7.02
C ALA A 249 -30.83 -10.60 -6.25
N LEU A 250 -30.18 -9.70 -5.49
CA LEU A 250 -30.84 -8.62 -4.77
C LEU A 250 -31.37 -7.51 -5.69
N ASN A 251 -30.96 -7.49 -6.97
CA ASN A 251 -31.38 -6.50 -7.98
C ASN A 251 -31.21 -5.04 -7.51
N PHE A 252 -30.16 -4.76 -6.73
CA PHE A 252 -29.86 -3.39 -6.32
C PHE A 252 -29.34 -2.57 -7.49
N THR A 253 -29.76 -1.32 -7.56
CA THR A 253 -29.25 -0.30 -8.50
C THR A 253 -28.79 0.93 -7.72
N GLY A 254 -28.04 1.82 -8.37
CA GLY A 254 -27.56 3.05 -7.73
C GLY A 254 -26.63 2.81 -6.54
N LEU A 255 -26.64 3.75 -5.60
CA LEU A 255 -25.73 3.79 -4.45
C LEU A 255 -25.68 2.48 -3.63
N PRO A 256 -26.81 1.81 -3.30
CA PRO A 256 -26.79 0.53 -2.60
C PRO A 256 -25.99 -0.57 -3.32
N MET A 257 -26.07 -0.63 -4.66
CA MET A 257 -25.32 -1.61 -5.45
C MET A 257 -23.81 -1.37 -5.33
N ILE A 258 -23.38 -0.12 -5.51
CA ILE A 258 -21.95 0.24 -5.49
C ILE A 258 -21.35 0.01 -4.10
N ILE A 259 -22.08 0.38 -3.05
CA ILE A 259 -21.68 0.08 -1.67
C ILE A 259 -21.61 -1.43 -1.46
N GLY A 260 -22.56 -2.20 -2.01
CA GLY A 260 -22.53 -3.66 -1.97
C GLY A 260 -21.27 -4.26 -2.61
N VAL A 261 -20.90 -3.79 -3.81
CA VAL A 261 -19.68 -4.23 -4.52
C VAL A 261 -18.42 -3.87 -3.75
N LEU A 262 -18.36 -2.66 -3.20
CA LEU A 262 -17.28 -2.21 -2.32
C LEU A 262 -17.16 -3.15 -1.11
N LEU A 263 -18.26 -3.43 -0.41
CA LEU A 263 -18.25 -4.30 0.77
C LEU A 263 -17.85 -5.74 0.42
N ILE A 264 -18.33 -6.29 -0.71
CA ILE A 264 -17.88 -7.59 -1.18
C ILE A 264 -16.38 -7.58 -1.44
N SER A 265 -15.85 -6.55 -2.10
CA SER A 265 -14.42 -6.37 -2.32
C SER A 265 -13.65 -6.34 -0.98
N THR A 266 -14.16 -5.63 0.04
CA THR A 266 -13.52 -5.62 1.38
C THR A 266 -13.47 -7.00 2.03
N ILE A 267 -14.53 -7.81 1.88
CA ILE A 267 -14.62 -9.16 2.46
C ILE A 267 -13.66 -10.10 1.73
N ILE A 268 -13.69 -10.12 0.40
CA ILE A 268 -12.81 -10.96 -0.42
C ILE A 268 -11.35 -10.62 -0.16
N ASN A 269 -11.03 -9.34 0.04
CA ASN A 269 -9.68 -8.88 0.31
C ASN A 269 -9.08 -9.45 1.61
N ILE A 270 -9.90 -9.86 2.58
CA ILE A 270 -9.40 -10.55 3.78
C ILE A 270 -8.76 -11.89 3.40
N PHE A 271 -9.27 -12.55 2.37
CA PHE A 271 -8.84 -13.89 1.94
C PHE A 271 -7.82 -13.88 0.80
N ILE A 272 -7.92 -12.92 -0.11
CA ILE A 272 -7.05 -12.82 -1.29
C ILE A 272 -6.30 -11.48 -1.22
N GLY A 273 -5.03 -11.51 -0.80
CA GLY A 273 -4.25 -10.28 -0.58
C GLY A 273 -3.80 -9.56 -1.85
N SER A 274 -3.74 -10.24 -3.00
CA SER A 274 -3.34 -9.61 -4.27
C SER A 274 -4.49 -8.80 -4.86
N GLY A 275 -4.28 -7.50 -5.09
CA GLY A 275 -5.29 -6.65 -5.74
C GLY A 275 -5.57 -7.11 -7.17
N SER A 276 -4.55 -7.19 -8.02
CA SER A 276 -4.72 -7.58 -9.42
C SER A 276 -5.35 -8.96 -9.61
N ALA A 277 -5.01 -9.96 -8.78
CA ALA A 277 -5.63 -11.28 -8.85
C ALA A 277 -7.13 -11.23 -8.51
N LYS A 278 -7.51 -10.44 -7.49
CA LYS A 278 -8.92 -10.22 -7.16
C LYS A 278 -9.64 -9.51 -8.29
N TRP A 279 -9.07 -8.44 -8.83
CA TRP A 279 -9.76 -7.68 -9.87
C TRP A 279 -9.89 -8.46 -11.16
N ALA A 280 -8.90 -9.25 -11.55
CA ALA A 280 -9.00 -10.15 -12.71
C ALA A 280 -10.15 -11.16 -12.58
N LEU A 281 -10.46 -11.60 -11.34
CA LEU A 281 -11.60 -12.47 -11.06
C LEU A 281 -12.95 -11.73 -11.07
N LEU A 282 -12.98 -10.53 -10.47
CA LEU A 282 -14.23 -9.80 -10.22
C LEU A 282 -14.65 -8.88 -11.38
N ALA A 283 -13.70 -8.30 -12.11
CA ALA A 283 -13.98 -7.36 -13.19
C ALA A 283 -14.86 -7.94 -14.30
N PRO A 284 -14.66 -9.19 -14.79
CA PRO A 284 -15.52 -9.78 -15.83
C PRO A 284 -17.00 -9.90 -15.43
N VAL A 285 -17.32 -9.81 -14.13
CA VAL A 285 -18.70 -9.83 -13.65
C VAL A 285 -19.20 -8.43 -13.33
N PHE A 286 -18.44 -7.66 -12.55
CA PHE A 286 -18.90 -6.35 -12.10
C PHE A 286 -18.82 -5.26 -13.17
N VAL A 287 -17.81 -5.26 -14.05
CA VAL A 287 -17.71 -4.23 -15.09
C VAL A 287 -18.88 -4.30 -16.06
N PRO A 288 -19.23 -5.47 -16.65
CA PRO A 288 -20.43 -5.57 -17.48
C PRO A 288 -21.72 -5.22 -16.75
N MET A 289 -21.86 -5.64 -15.49
CA MET A 289 -23.02 -5.31 -14.66
C MET A 289 -23.21 -3.80 -14.49
N PHE A 290 -22.12 -3.05 -14.26
CA PHE A 290 -22.18 -1.58 -14.18
C PHE A 290 -22.58 -0.96 -15.51
N MET A 291 -21.96 -1.41 -16.62
CA MET A 291 -22.26 -0.88 -17.95
C MET A 291 -23.71 -1.12 -18.37
N MET A 292 -24.27 -2.28 -18.04
CA MET A 292 -25.69 -2.59 -18.29
C MET A 292 -26.66 -1.69 -17.51
N LEU A 293 -26.20 -1.09 -16.41
CA LEU A 293 -26.94 -0.14 -15.59
C LEU A 293 -26.59 1.33 -15.90
N ASP A 294 -25.94 1.57 -17.05
CA ASP A 294 -25.54 2.90 -17.52
C ASP A 294 -24.44 3.58 -16.68
N TYR A 295 -23.66 2.78 -15.93
CA TYR A 295 -22.49 3.24 -15.19
C TYR A 295 -21.19 2.93 -15.93
N SER A 296 -20.21 3.83 -15.79
CA SER A 296 -18.92 3.67 -16.45
C SER A 296 -18.10 2.52 -15.85
N PRO A 297 -17.26 1.83 -16.65
CA PRO A 297 -16.29 0.85 -16.16
C PRO A 297 -15.34 1.43 -15.10
N ALA A 298 -14.99 2.71 -15.24
CA ALA A 298 -14.17 3.44 -14.29
C ALA A 298 -14.80 3.52 -12.90
N PHE A 299 -16.13 3.57 -12.83
CA PHE A 299 -16.86 3.59 -11.57
C PHE A 299 -16.87 2.22 -10.88
N ALA A 300 -17.01 1.13 -11.65
CA ALA A 300 -16.84 -0.22 -11.14
C ALA A 300 -15.43 -0.43 -10.56
N GLN A 301 -14.40 0.01 -11.30
CA GLN A 301 -13.02 -0.03 -10.84
C GLN A 301 -12.83 0.77 -9.54
N LEU A 302 -13.43 1.95 -9.44
CA LEU A 302 -13.35 2.79 -8.25
C LEU A 302 -13.92 2.08 -7.01
N ALA A 303 -15.11 1.49 -7.13
CA ALA A 303 -15.75 0.75 -6.04
C ALA A 303 -14.87 -0.40 -5.54
N TYR A 304 -14.27 -1.13 -6.49
CA TYR A 304 -13.32 -2.19 -6.18
C TYR A 304 -12.06 -1.67 -5.46
N ARG A 305 -11.44 -0.59 -5.95
CA ARG A 305 -10.21 0.00 -5.40
C ARG A 305 -10.36 0.40 -3.93
N ILE A 306 -11.51 1.00 -3.60
CA ILE A 306 -11.83 1.37 -2.23
C ILE A 306 -11.92 0.11 -1.35
N GLY A 307 -12.66 -0.90 -1.80
CA GLY A 307 -12.84 -2.13 -1.04
C GLY A 307 -11.53 -2.92 -0.84
N ASP A 308 -10.73 -3.04 -1.89
CA ASP A 308 -9.41 -3.69 -1.88
C ASP A 308 -8.47 -3.00 -0.89
N SER A 309 -8.42 -1.68 -0.89
CA SER A 309 -7.46 -0.96 -0.04
C SER A 309 -7.84 -1.02 1.44
N THR A 310 -9.13 -0.84 1.77
CA THR A 310 -9.60 -0.59 3.14
C THR A 310 -9.16 -1.67 4.13
N THR A 311 -9.21 -2.95 3.74
CA THR A 311 -8.91 -4.09 4.63
C THR A 311 -7.50 -4.66 4.48
N ASN A 312 -6.65 -4.10 3.60
CA ASN A 312 -5.26 -4.58 3.41
C ASN A 312 -4.44 -4.55 4.69
N ALA A 313 -4.68 -3.57 5.56
CA ALA A 313 -3.90 -3.42 6.79
C ALA A 313 -4.31 -4.43 7.88
N VAL A 314 -5.54 -4.96 7.85
CA VAL A 314 -6.06 -5.89 8.88
C VAL A 314 -5.99 -7.35 8.48
N THR A 315 -5.76 -7.67 7.21
CA THR A 315 -5.68 -9.08 6.81
C THR A 315 -4.36 -9.70 7.27
N PRO A 316 -4.40 -10.76 8.10
CA PRO A 316 -3.20 -11.47 8.51
C PRO A 316 -2.57 -12.24 7.34
N LEU A 317 -3.30 -12.41 6.23
CA LEU A 317 -2.80 -13.01 5.00
C LEU A 317 -2.01 -12.02 4.15
N PHE A 318 -2.03 -10.73 4.49
CA PHE A 318 -1.22 -9.75 3.79
C PHE A 318 0.26 -10.04 4.04
N PRO A 319 1.11 -10.16 2.99
CA PRO A 319 2.51 -10.52 3.14
C PRO A 319 3.31 -9.61 4.10
N TYR A 320 2.85 -8.37 4.26
CA TYR A 320 3.53 -7.33 5.04
C TYR A 320 3.05 -7.24 6.50
N PHE A 321 1.92 -7.85 6.85
CA PHE A 321 1.42 -7.85 8.24
C PHE A 321 2.43 -8.43 9.22
N PRO A 322 3.17 -9.50 8.89
CA PRO A 322 4.14 -10.00 9.83
C PRO A 322 5.39 -9.09 9.92
N ILE A 323 5.71 -8.29 8.89
CA ILE A 323 6.80 -7.30 8.94
C ILE A 323 6.47 -6.18 9.94
N LEU A 324 5.21 -5.75 9.96
CA LEU A 324 4.69 -4.83 10.98
C LEU A 324 4.97 -5.36 12.39
N LEU A 325 4.71 -6.64 12.67
CA LEU A 325 4.99 -7.24 13.96
C LEU A 325 6.47 -7.20 14.32
N GLY A 326 7.36 -7.46 13.36
CA GLY A 326 8.80 -7.34 13.56
C GLY A 326 9.21 -5.91 13.98
N PHE A 327 8.64 -4.89 13.35
CA PHE A 327 8.89 -3.50 13.73
C PHE A 327 8.33 -3.12 15.10
N MET A 328 7.15 -3.63 15.47
CA MET A 328 6.59 -3.37 16.79
C MET A 328 7.40 -4.05 17.90
N LYS A 329 7.81 -5.31 17.67
CA LYS A 329 8.64 -6.08 18.61
C LYS A 329 10.00 -5.44 18.88
N LYS A 330 10.54 -4.67 17.93
CA LYS A 330 11.76 -3.88 18.15
C LYS A 330 11.62 -2.90 19.32
N TYR A 331 10.41 -2.40 19.61
CA TYR A 331 10.17 -1.39 20.64
C TYR A 331 9.37 -1.90 21.85
N ASP A 332 8.64 -3.00 21.72
CA ASP A 332 7.99 -3.73 22.83
C ASP A 332 7.93 -5.23 22.52
N ASP A 333 8.72 -6.04 23.23
CA ASP A 333 8.78 -7.50 23.03
C ASP A 333 7.45 -8.21 23.26
N ARG A 334 6.52 -7.60 24.01
CA ARG A 334 5.17 -8.13 24.26
C ARG A 334 4.21 -7.85 23.11
N ALA A 335 4.60 -7.01 22.14
CA ALA A 335 3.77 -6.72 20.99
C ALA A 335 3.50 -7.99 20.18
N GLY A 336 2.23 -8.38 20.14
CA GLY A 336 1.74 -9.53 19.40
C GLY A 336 0.76 -9.15 18.30
N VAL A 337 0.19 -10.17 17.66
CA VAL A 337 -0.87 -10.01 16.64
C VAL A 337 -2.03 -9.18 17.20
N GLY A 338 -2.46 -9.44 18.44
CA GLY A 338 -3.53 -8.69 19.08
C GLY A 338 -3.24 -7.20 19.23
N THR A 339 -2.00 -6.84 19.58
CA THR A 339 -1.55 -5.44 19.68
C THR A 339 -1.60 -4.76 18.32
N ALA A 340 -1.02 -5.39 17.29
CA ALA A 340 -1.04 -4.87 15.93
C ALA A 340 -2.47 -4.68 15.43
N MET A 341 -3.32 -5.71 15.54
CA MET A 341 -4.72 -5.64 15.12
C MET A 341 -5.49 -4.54 15.84
N SER A 342 -5.29 -4.38 17.16
CA SER A 342 -5.97 -3.35 17.95
C SER A 342 -5.61 -1.93 17.50
N TYR A 343 -4.38 -1.71 17.02
CA TYR A 343 -3.96 -0.39 16.53
C TYR A 343 -4.35 -0.15 15.09
N ILE A 344 -4.43 -1.20 14.26
CA ILE A 344 -4.73 -1.07 12.83
C ILE A 344 -6.23 -1.04 12.55
N LEU A 345 -7.04 -1.82 13.27
CA LEU A 345 -8.49 -1.92 13.05
C LEU A 345 -9.22 -0.56 13.05
N PRO A 346 -8.94 0.39 13.95
CA PRO A 346 -9.54 1.72 13.91
C PRO A 346 -9.29 2.47 12.59
N TYR A 347 -8.12 2.32 11.96
CA TYR A 347 -7.85 2.95 10.67
C TYR A 347 -8.68 2.34 9.56
N THR A 348 -8.73 1.01 9.47
CA THR A 348 -9.52 0.30 8.45
C THR A 348 -11.00 0.69 8.52
N LEU A 349 -11.59 0.72 9.72
CA LEU A 349 -13.00 1.09 9.87
C LEU A 349 -13.25 2.55 9.46
N VAL A 350 -12.42 3.48 9.92
CA VAL A 350 -12.60 4.90 9.64
C VAL A 350 -12.32 5.21 8.18
N PHE A 351 -11.28 4.63 7.57
CA PHE A 351 -10.97 4.83 6.15
C PHE A 351 -12.09 4.28 5.28
N GLY A 352 -12.64 3.10 5.61
CA GLY A 352 -13.79 2.54 4.91
C GLY A 352 -15.01 3.47 4.95
N VAL A 353 -15.38 3.95 6.15
CA VAL A 353 -16.51 4.88 6.31
C VAL A 353 -16.27 6.19 5.56
N VAL A 354 -15.07 6.77 5.67
CA VAL A 354 -14.71 8.02 5.02
C VAL A 354 -14.73 7.89 3.50
N TRP A 355 -14.23 6.78 2.96
CA TRP A 355 -14.30 6.53 1.52
C TRP A 355 -15.71 6.26 1.03
N ILE A 356 -16.54 5.53 1.77
CA ILE A 356 -17.96 5.35 1.43
C ILE A 356 -18.67 6.72 1.41
N ALA A 357 -18.40 7.59 2.39
CA ALA A 357 -18.93 8.94 2.41
C ALA A 357 -18.43 9.78 1.22
N GLN A 358 -17.13 9.73 0.91
CA GLN A 358 -16.55 10.43 -0.24
C GLN A 358 -17.15 9.93 -1.56
N LEU A 359 -17.27 8.62 -1.75
CA LEU A 359 -17.90 7.99 -2.90
C LEU A 359 -19.36 8.42 -3.05
N THR A 360 -20.10 8.45 -1.94
CA THR A 360 -21.49 8.92 -1.93
C THR A 360 -21.60 10.38 -2.36
N ILE A 361 -20.71 11.25 -1.88
CA ILE A 361 -20.67 12.66 -2.29
C ILE A 361 -20.35 12.78 -3.78
N TRP A 362 -19.37 12.02 -4.28
CA TRP A 362 -19.02 12.00 -5.70
C TRP A 362 -20.19 11.57 -6.58
N PHE A 363 -20.92 10.54 -6.14
CA PHE A 363 -22.11 10.03 -6.82
C PHE A 363 -23.26 11.04 -6.83
N LEU A 364 -23.59 11.63 -5.68
CA LEU A 364 -24.71 12.58 -5.58
C LEU A 364 -24.48 13.89 -6.33
N LEU A 365 -23.22 14.29 -6.49
CA LEU A 365 -22.82 15.52 -7.18
C LEU A 365 -22.39 15.26 -8.63
N ASP A 366 -22.45 14.01 -9.10
CA ASP A 366 -21.98 13.57 -10.42
C ASP A 366 -20.59 14.13 -10.79
N LEU A 367 -19.67 14.03 -9.83
CA LEU A 367 -18.33 14.57 -10.02
C LEU A 367 -17.50 13.64 -10.92
N PRO A 368 -16.67 14.19 -11.82
CA PRO A 368 -15.79 13.38 -12.65
C PRO A 368 -14.81 12.57 -11.77
N LEU A 369 -14.60 11.31 -12.16
CA LEU A 369 -13.69 10.39 -11.48
C LEU A 369 -12.24 10.67 -11.87
N GLY A 370 -12.02 11.16 -13.09
CA GLY A 370 -10.73 11.49 -13.65
C GLY A 370 -10.87 12.28 -14.97
N PRO A 371 -9.74 12.62 -15.61
CA PRO A 371 -9.77 13.29 -16.91
C PRO A 371 -10.55 12.47 -17.95
N GLY A 372 -11.65 13.03 -18.47
CA GLY A 372 -12.50 12.36 -19.45
C GLY A 372 -13.23 11.12 -18.91
N SER A 373 -13.40 10.99 -17.59
CA SER A 373 -14.05 9.85 -16.95
C SER A 373 -15.12 10.30 -15.95
N ASN A 374 -16.37 9.92 -16.24
CA ASN A 374 -17.55 10.24 -15.44
C ASN A 374 -18.12 9.00 -14.74
N ILE A 375 -19.14 9.18 -13.90
CA ILE A 375 -19.82 8.10 -13.21
C ILE A 375 -20.76 7.34 -14.15
N PHE A 376 -21.49 8.08 -14.98
CA PHE A 376 -22.40 7.55 -16.00
C PHE A 376 -21.69 7.43 -17.35
N MET A 377 -22.21 6.56 -18.23
CA MET A 377 -21.66 6.33 -19.58
C MET A 377 -22.00 7.44 -20.58
#